data_AF-A0A916LUX0-F1
#
_entry.id   AF-A0A916LUX0-F1
#
_cell.length_a   1.000
_cell.length_b   1.000
_cell.length_c   1.000
_cell.angle_alpha   90.00
_cell.angle_beta   90.00
_cell.angle_gamma   90.00
#
_symmetry.space_group_name_H-M   'P 1'
#
loop_
_entity.id
_entity.type
_entity.pdbx_description
1 polymer ?
#
loop_
_entity_poly.entity_id
_entity_poly.type
_entity_poly.pdbx_seq_one_letter_code
_entity_poly.pdbx_strand_id
1 'polypeptide(L)' 'CRRAERRLVALAAAEAVSETGRKYVNRLSDLLFVLGRTLNRAGGRGDVLWQKNRERA' A
#
# COMPACT_ATOMS: atom_id res chain seq x y z
N CYS A 1 -1.20 0.20 -5.49
CA CYS A 1 0.01 1.06 -5.59
C CYS A 1 1.35 0.33 -5.47
N ARG A 2 1.54 -0.68 -4.60
CA ARG A 2 2.87 -1.35 -4.47
C ARG A 2 3.44 -2.00 -5.74
N ARG A 3 2.59 -2.38 -6.72
CA ARG A 3 3.05 -2.81 -8.06
C ARG A 3 3.74 -1.67 -8.82
N ALA A 4 3.20 -0.45 -8.78
CA ALA A 4 3.79 0.72 -9.43
C ALA A 4 5.10 1.11 -8.74
N GLU A 5 5.14 1.07 -7.41
CA GLU A 5 6.37 1.27 -6.62
C GLU A 5 7.48 0.30 -7.04
N ARG A 6 7.19 -1.01 -7.16
CA ARG A 6 8.17 -2.00 -7.63
C ARG A 6 8.69 -1.73 -9.04
N ARG A 7 7.82 -1.33 -9.96
CA ARG A 7 8.22 -0.95 -11.33
C ARG A 7 9.11 0.29 -11.32
N LEU A 8 8.81 1.26 -10.46
CA LEU A 8 9.56 2.50 -10.32
C LEU A 8 10.92 2.28 -9.67
N VAL A 9 11.05 1.33 -8.73
CA VAL A 9 12.34 0.89 -8.18
C VAL A 9 13.18 0.17 -9.22
N ALA A 10 12.58 -0.73 -10.01
CA ALA A 10 13.28 -1.41 -11.09
C ALA A 10 13.77 -0.41 -12.16
N LEU A 11 12.94 0.59 -12.51
CA LEU A 11 13.33 1.67 -13.42
C LEU A 11 14.44 2.54 -12.82
N ALA A 12 14.38 2.86 -11.53
CA ALA A 12 15.41 3.64 -10.84
C ALA A 12 16.78 2.95 -10.78
N ALA A 13 16.84 1.64 -10.99
CA ALA A 13 18.09 0.90 -11.11
C ALA A 13 18.71 1.00 -12.52
N ALA A 14 17.91 1.30 -13.54
CA ALA A 14 18.35 1.43 -14.93
C ALA A 14 18.55 2.90 -15.35
N GLU A 15 17.76 3.82 -14.81
CA GLU A 15 17.74 5.23 -15.18
C GLU A 15 17.57 6.15 -13.97
N ALA A 16 18.00 7.41 -14.10
CA ALA A 16 17.81 8.42 -13.07
C ALA A 16 16.32 8.79 -12.96
N VAL A 17 15.64 8.20 -11.97
CA VAL A 17 14.24 8.49 -11.67
C VAL A 17 14.13 9.61 -10.66
N SER A 18 13.15 10.51 -10.85
CA SER A 18 12.85 11.59 -9.90
C SER A 18 12.60 11.07 -8.49
N GLU A 19 13.42 11.51 -7.54
CA GLU A 19 13.31 11.14 -6.13
C GLU A 19 11.96 11.56 -5.53
N THR A 20 11.46 12.72 -5.94
CA THR A 20 10.14 13.25 -5.54
C THR A 20 9.02 12.33 -6.00
N GLY A 21 9.08 11.82 -7.24
CA GLY A 21 8.09 10.88 -7.77
C GLY A 21 8.07 9.56 -6.99
N ARG A 22 9.25 9.04 -6.61
CA ARG A 22 9.39 7.83 -5.80
C ARG A 22 8.79 8.00 -4.39
N LYS A 23 9.09 9.13 -3.73
CA LYS A 23 8.50 9.49 -2.42
C LYS A 23 6.97 9.64 -2.50
N TYR A 24 6.47 10.25 -3.56
CA TYR A 24 5.03 10.41 -3.78
C TYR A 24 4.31 9.08 -3.91
N VAL A 25 4.81 8.15 -4.76
CA VAL A 25 4.18 6.84 -4.96
C VAL A 25 4.17 6.00 -3.68
N ASN A 26 5.21 6.12 -2.84
CA ASN A 26 5.25 5.50 -1.53
C ASN A 26 4.14 6.04 -0.61
N ARG A 27 4.04 7.37 -0.43
CA ARG A 27 3.00 8.02 0.37
C ARG A 27 1.58 7.74 -0.15
N LEU A 28 1.40 7.66 -1.46
CA LEU A 28 0.11 7.31 -2.06
C LEU A 28 -0.34 5.91 -1.62
N SER A 29 0.59 4.98 -1.45
CA SER A 29 0.25 3.64 -0.96
C SER A 29 -0.28 3.67 0.49
N ASP A 30 0.30 4.52 1.34
CA ASP A 30 -0.15 4.74 2.72
C ASP A 30 -1.54 5.39 2.74
N LEU A 31 -1.76 6.41 1.91
CA LEU A 31 -3.06 7.07 1.79
C LEU A 31 -4.17 6.08 1.40
N LEU A 32 -3.91 5.23 0.40
CA LEU A 32 -4.89 4.23 -0.03
C LEU A 32 -5.17 3.18 1.06
N PHE A 33 -4.18 2.85 1.89
CA PHE A 33 -4.38 1.97 3.03
C PHE A 33 -5.29 2.61 4.08
N VAL A 34 -5.04 3.88 4.44
CA VAL A 34 -5.90 4.63 5.37
C VAL A 34 -7.31 4.78 4.82
N LEU A 35 -7.45 5.16 3.54
CA LEU A 35 -8.76 5.29 2.90
C LEU A 35 -9.53 3.97 2.90
N GLY A 36 -8.88 2.84 2.63
CA GLY A 36 -9.50 1.51 2.70
C GLY A 36 -10.06 1.21 4.10
N ARG A 37 -9.30 1.53 5.17
CA ARG A 37 -9.76 1.35 6.55
C ARG A 37 -10.91 2.30 6.91
N THR A 38 -10.84 3.55 6.48
CA THR A 38 -11.91 4.53 6.69
C THR A 38 -13.20 4.10 5.99
N LEU A 39 -13.11 3.60 4.75
CA LEU A 39 -14.27 3.07 4.02
C LEU A 39 -14.84 1.82 4.68
N ASN A 40 -13.99 0.90 5.17
CA ASN A 40 -14.46 -0.26 5.95
C ASN A 40 -15.23 0.19 7.19
N ARG A 41 -14.67 1.13 7.96
CA ARG A 41 -15.32 1.69 9.15
C ARG A 41 -16.65 2.38 8.82
N ALA A 42 -16.70 3.14 7.74
CA ALA A 42 -17.93 3.80 7.27
C ALA A 42 -19.00 2.79 6.83
N GLY A 43 -18.59 1.66 6.25
CA GLY A 43 -19.47 0.55 5.88
C GLY A 43 -19.87 -0.38 7.03
N GLY A 44 -19.56 -0.01 8.29
CA GLY A 44 -19.89 -0.80 9.48
C GLY A 44 -19.11 -2.12 9.61
N ARG A 45 -18.09 -2.33 8.77
CA ARG A 45 -17.22 -3.52 8.82
C ARG A 45 -15.95 -3.17 9.59
N GLY A 46 -15.68 -3.90 10.66
CA GLY A 46 -14.41 -3.78 11.37
C GLY A 46 -13.23 -4.17 10.48
N ASP A 47 -12.04 -3.65 10.79
CA ASP A 47 -10.82 -4.06 10.10
C ASP A 47 -10.49 -5.52 10.41
N VAL A 48 -10.14 -6.28 9.37
CA VAL A 48 -9.70 -7.67 9.54
C VAL A 48 -8.29 -7.68 10.13
N LEU A 49 -8.21 -7.94 11.43
CA LEU A 49 -6.94 -8.13 12.12
C LEU A 49 -6.26 -9.40 11.61
N TRP A 50 -4.95 -9.31 11.41
CA TRP A 50 -4.15 -10.47 11.05
C TRP A 50 -4.10 -11.44 12.24
N GLN A 51 -4.65 -12.64 12.06
CA GLN A 51 -4.61 -13.71 13.04
C GLN A 51 -3.48 -14.67 12.69
N LYS A 52 -2.41 -14.63 13.49
CA LYS A 52 -1.21 -15.47 13.32
C LYS A 52 -1.50 -16.97 13.41
N ASN A 53 -2.43 -17.35 14.29
CA ASN A 53 -2.89 -18.73 14.51
C ASN A 53 -4.34 -18.89 14.04
N ARG A 54 -4.63 -18.60 12.77
CA ARG A 54 -5.92 -19.01 12.22
C ARG A 54 -5.86 -20.53 12.05
N GLU A 55 -6.17 -21.27 13.12
CA GLU A 55 -6.38 -22.71 13.05
C GLU A 55 -7.37 -22.95 11.91
N ARG A 56 -6.91 -23.67 10.89
CA ARG A 56 -7.76 -24.13 9.81
C ARG A 56 -8.72 -25.15 10.45
N ALA A 57 -9.91 -24.70 10.81
CA ALA A 57 -11.06 -25.57 11.01
C ALA A 57 -11.53 -26.10 9.65
#